data_AF-A0A0B5JIY6-F1
#
_entry.id   AF-A0A0B5JIY6-F1
#
_cell.length_a   1.000
_cell.length_b   1.000
_cell.length_c   1.000
_cell.angle_alpha   90.00
_cell.angle_beta   90.00
_cell.angle_gamma   90.00
#
_symmetry.space_group_name_H-M   'P 1'
#
loop_
_entity.id
_entity.type
_entity.pdbx_description
1 polymer ?
#
loop_
_entity_poly.entity_id
_entity_poly.type
_entity_poly.pdbx_seq_one_letter_code
_entity_poly.pdbx_strand_id
1 'polypeptide(L)'
;GYDFYVLNQEHAVTLQVGGSDQWGNMTAGTELIRRKANKTAHVITVPLITDATGKKFGKSEGNAVWLDADKTSPYEMYQFWLNVMDADAIRFLKIFTFLSLDEIEDIRVKFEAAPHERLAQKILAKEVVTFVHGQTAYQEAVKITEQLFAGHIKSLSAKELKQGLSNVPNY
;
A
#
# COMPACT_ATOMS: atom_id res chain seq x y z
N GLY A 1 -15.65 14.21 14.36
CA GLY A 1 -15.91 15.06 15.54
C GLY A 1 -16.87 14.39 16.51
N TYR A 2 -18.17 14.39 16.20
CA TYR A 2 -19.19 13.74 17.03
C TYR A 2 -18.95 12.22 17.19
N ASP A 3 -18.50 11.55 16.12
CA ASP A 3 -18.17 10.12 16.17
C ASP A 3 -17.12 9.80 17.26
N PHE A 4 -16.07 10.62 17.39
CA PHE A 4 -15.05 10.40 18.42
C PHE A 4 -15.64 10.56 19.82
N TYR A 5 -16.56 11.50 20.02
CA TYR A 5 -17.30 11.64 21.28
C TYR A 5 -18.17 10.41 21.59
N VAL A 6 -18.93 9.91 20.61
CA VAL A 6 -19.77 8.72 20.78
C VAL A 6 -18.92 7.50 21.12
N LEU A 7 -17.86 7.24 20.35
CA LEU A 7 -16.92 6.13 20.60
C LEU A 7 -16.21 6.25 21.95
N ASN A 8 -15.91 7.47 22.42
CA ASN A 8 -15.34 7.70 23.75
C ASN A 8 -16.32 7.33 24.88
N GLN A 9 -17.63 7.56 24.68
CA GLN A 9 -18.64 7.24 25.68
C GLN A 9 -19.02 5.77 25.67
N GLU A 10 -19.19 5.19 24.47
CA GLU A 10 -19.69 3.82 24.32
C GLU A 10 -18.59 2.75 24.43
N HIS A 11 -17.36 3.11 24.06
CA HIS A 11 -16.25 2.14 23.95
C HIS A 11 -14.96 2.62 24.61
N ALA A 12 -14.99 3.73 25.35
CA ALA A 12 -13.82 4.31 26.02
C ALA A 12 -12.64 4.60 25.06
N VAL A 13 -12.92 4.88 23.78
CA VAL A 13 -11.88 5.24 22.80
C VAL A 13 -11.25 6.58 23.21
N THR A 14 -9.94 6.60 23.41
CA THR A 14 -9.17 7.80 23.84
C THR A 14 -8.18 8.29 22.79
N LEU A 15 -7.99 7.55 21.69
CA LEU A 15 -7.07 7.89 20.61
C LEU A 15 -7.77 7.79 19.26
N GLN A 16 -7.63 8.83 18.44
CA GLN A 16 -7.99 8.80 17.03
C GLN A 16 -6.72 8.90 16.17
N VAL A 17 -6.61 8.03 15.17
CA VAL A 17 -5.52 8.04 14.18
C VAL A 17 -6.10 8.35 12.80
N GLY A 18 -5.41 9.18 12.01
CA GLY A 18 -5.87 9.55 10.67
C GLY A 18 -4.78 10.20 9.81
N GLY A 19 -5.08 10.48 8.55
CA GLY A 19 -4.17 11.21 7.66
C GLY A 19 -3.93 12.64 8.14
N SER A 20 -2.78 13.24 7.77
CA SER A 20 -2.43 14.62 8.13
C SER A 20 -3.48 15.65 7.71
N ASP A 21 -4.25 15.37 6.66
CA ASP A 21 -5.36 16.20 6.17
C ASP A 21 -6.59 16.20 7.11
N GLN A 22 -6.70 15.24 8.04
CA GLN A 22 -7.82 15.12 8.98
C GLN A 22 -7.60 15.84 10.33
N TRP A 23 -6.45 16.51 10.52
CA TRP A 23 -6.06 17.14 11.79
C TRP A 23 -7.16 18.04 12.40
N GLY A 24 -7.77 18.91 11.60
CA GLY A 24 -8.82 19.83 12.07
C GLY A 24 -10.07 19.08 12.55
N ASN A 25 -10.51 18.06 11.81
CA ASN A 25 -11.68 17.27 12.16
C ASN A 25 -11.47 16.43 13.44
N MET A 26 -10.24 15.96 13.65
CA MET A 26 -9.84 15.14 14.79
C MET A 26 -9.71 15.97 16.07
N THR A 27 -9.06 17.14 16.00
CA THR A 27 -8.93 18.06 17.15
C THR A 27 -10.27 18.67 17.57
N ALA A 28 -11.19 18.89 16.63
CA ALA A 28 -12.58 19.22 16.97
C ALA A 28 -13.26 18.11 17.80
N GLY A 29 -12.91 16.84 17.55
CA GLY A 29 -13.37 15.70 18.34
C GLY A 29 -12.83 15.72 19.77
N THR A 30 -11.53 15.96 19.95
CA THR A 30 -10.93 16.06 21.29
C THR A 30 -11.52 17.20 22.10
N GLU A 31 -11.75 18.36 21.47
CA GLU A 31 -12.36 19.51 22.13
C GLU A 31 -13.82 19.23 22.53
N LEU A 32 -14.57 18.52 21.70
CA LEU A 32 -15.94 18.10 22.02
C LEU A 32 -15.98 17.15 23.23
N ILE A 33 -15.08 16.16 23.28
CA ILE A 33 -14.94 15.23 24.42
C ILE A 33 -14.61 16.01 25.69
N ARG A 34 -13.66 16.95 25.63
CA ARG A 34 -13.30 17.80 26.76
C ARG A 34 -14.50 18.58 27.29
N ARG A 35 -15.29 19.19 26.40
CA ARG A 35 -16.45 20.01 26.78
C ARG A 35 -17.64 19.20 27.31
N LYS A 36 -17.97 18.08 26.66
CA LYS A 36 -19.19 17.32 26.97
C LYS A 36 -19.00 16.24 28.03
N ALA A 37 -17.82 15.63 28.09
CA ALA A 37 -17.54 14.50 28.98
C ALA A 37 -16.51 14.83 30.06
N ASN A 38 -15.87 16.00 30.02
CA ASN A 38 -14.76 16.37 30.90
C ASN A 38 -13.64 15.31 30.93
N LYS A 39 -13.37 14.72 29.76
CA LYS A 39 -12.35 13.69 29.54
C LYS A 39 -11.24 14.21 28.63
N THR A 40 -10.07 13.57 28.72
CA THR A 40 -8.95 13.80 27.81
C THR A 40 -8.94 12.75 26.71
N ALA A 41 -8.67 13.19 25.48
CA ALA A 41 -8.51 12.34 24.31
C ALA A 41 -7.36 12.86 23.45
N HIS A 42 -6.78 11.98 22.64
CA HIS A 42 -5.57 12.22 21.87
C HIS A 42 -5.79 11.98 20.38
N VAL A 43 -4.96 12.62 19.57
CA VAL A 43 -4.96 12.45 18.12
C VAL A 43 -3.54 12.23 17.65
N ILE A 44 -3.36 11.30 16.72
CA ILE A 44 -2.10 11.08 16.00
C ILE A 44 -2.41 11.16 14.51
N THR A 45 -1.60 11.91 13.78
CA THR A 45 -1.68 11.93 12.32
C THR A 45 -0.53 11.16 11.70
N VAL A 46 -0.83 10.47 10.60
CA VAL A 46 0.18 9.88 9.72
C VAL A 46 0.46 10.83 8.55
N PRO A 47 1.72 10.96 8.11
CA PRO A 47 2.07 11.86 7.01
C PRO A 47 1.40 11.40 5.72
N LEU A 48 1.08 12.37 4.85
CA LEU A 48 0.66 12.05 3.50
C LEU A 48 1.80 11.33 2.76
N ILE A 49 1.48 10.20 2.14
CA ILE A 49 2.48 9.41 1.41
C ILE A 49 2.70 10.06 0.04
N THR A 50 3.95 10.46 -0.21
CA THR A 50 4.44 10.92 -1.51
C THR A 50 5.50 9.95 -2.04
N ASP A 51 5.76 9.98 -3.34
CA ASP A 51 6.96 9.37 -3.93
C ASP A 51 8.17 10.34 -3.85
N ALA A 52 9.34 9.89 -4.29
CA ALA A 52 10.57 10.68 -4.29
C ALA A 52 10.51 11.92 -5.22
N THR A 53 9.52 12.01 -6.14
CA THR A 53 9.29 13.20 -6.96
C THR A 53 8.38 14.23 -6.28
N GLY A 54 7.85 13.90 -5.10
CA GLY A 54 6.88 14.72 -4.36
C GLY A 54 5.43 14.56 -4.84
N LYS A 55 5.17 13.66 -5.79
CA LYS A 55 3.81 13.35 -6.24
C LYS A 55 3.11 12.51 -5.19
N LYS A 56 1.79 12.73 -5.01
CA LYS A 56 0.98 11.93 -4.09
C LYS A 56 0.98 10.47 -4.54
N PHE A 57 1.29 9.58 -3.60
CA PHE A 57 1.27 8.15 -3.82
C PHE A 57 -0.13 7.68 -4.27
N GLY A 58 -0.19 6.75 -5.22
CA GLY A 58 -1.45 6.24 -5.76
C GLY A 58 -2.20 7.21 -6.69
N LYS A 59 -1.59 8.34 -7.07
CA LYS A 59 -2.05 9.21 -8.17
C LYS A 59 -1.09 9.15 -9.35
N SER A 60 -0.72 7.97 -9.84
CA SER A 60 -0.22 7.87 -11.22
C SER A 60 -1.30 8.36 -12.18
N GLU A 61 -0.91 8.81 -13.37
CA GLU A 61 -1.74 9.49 -14.37
C GLU A 61 -3.08 8.76 -14.66
N GLY A 62 -4.11 9.05 -13.86
CA GLY A 62 -5.50 8.62 -14.10
C GLY A 62 -6.04 7.45 -13.27
N ASN A 63 -5.21 6.54 -12.76
CA ASN A 63 -5.73 5.32 -12.11
C ASN A 63 -5.26 5.17 -10.65
N ALA A 64 -6.23 5.18 -9.73
CA ALA A 64 -6.03 4.76 -8.35
C ALA A 64 -5.76 3.24 -8.30
N VAL A 65 -4.88 2.82 -7.39
CA VAL A 65 -4.65 1.40 -7.08
C VAL A 65 -5.70 0.96 -6.06
N TRP A 66 -6.70 0.22 -6.51
CA TRP A 66 -7.80 -0.23 -5.67
C TRP A 66 -7.40 -1.51 -4.92
N LEU A 67 -7.99 -1.72 -3.73
CA LEU A 67 -7.87 -3.00 -3.00
C LEU A 67 -8.83 -4.07 -3.54
N ASP A 68 -9.82 -3.66 -4.33
CA ASP A 68 -10.79 -4.55 -4.96
C ASP A 68 -10.17 -5.17 -6.22
N ALA A 69 -10.10 -6.50 -6.27
CA ALA A 69 -9.47 -7.27 -7.33
C ALA A 69 -10.16 -7.09 -8.70
N ASP A 70 -11.43 -6.68 -8.72
CA ASP A 70 -12.18 -6.42 -9.96
C ASP A 70 -11.87 -5.04 -10.54
N LYS A 71 -11.30 -4.12 -9.73
CA LYS A 71 -10.90 -2.77 -10.15
C LYS A 71 -9.39 -2.65 -10.38
N THR A 72 -8.60 -3.34 -9.59
CA THR A 72 -7.15 -3.48 -9.78
C THR A 72 -6.81 -4.92 -9.50
N SER A 73 -6.48 -5.66 -10.54
CA SER A 73 -6.17 -7.08 -10.39
C SER A 73 -4.92 -7.28 -9.54
N PRO A 74 -4.75 -8.45 -8.89
CA PRO A 74 -3.55 -8.75 -8.12
C PRO A 74 -2.26 -8.61 -8.95
N TYR A 75 -2.32 -8.92 -10.25
CA TYR A 75 -1.24 -8.68 -11.20
C TYR A 75 -0.91 -7.20 -11.34
N GLU A 76 -1.90 -6.34 -11.53
CA GLU A 76 -1.68 -4.89 -11.66
C GLU A 76 -1.17 -4.28 -10.37
N MET A 77 -1.69 -4.70 -9.21
CA MET A 77 -1.16 -4.30 -7.92
C MET A 77 0.30 -4.75 -7.75
N TYR A 78 0.62 -6.01 -8.10
CA TYR A 78 1.98 -6.52 -8.07
C TYR A 78 2.90 -5.69 -8.97
N GLN A 79 2.49 -5.38 -10.20
CA GLN A 79 3.26 -4.54 -11.13
C GLN A 79 3.43 -3.11 -10.61
N PHE A 80 2.42 -2.53 -9.98
CA PHE A 80 2.53 -1.21 -9.36
C PHE A 80 3.63 -1.17 -8.30
N TRP A 81 3.63 -2.12 -7.37
CA TRP A 81 4.66 -2.19 -6.32
C TRP A 81 6.03 -2.57 -6.87
N LEU A 82 6.07 -3.48 -7.84
CA LEU A 82 7.32 -3.88 -8.50
C LEU A 82 7.98 -2.68 -9.18
N ASN A 83 7.20 -1.72 -9.68
CA ASN A 83 7.67 -0.55 -10.41
C ASN A 83 7.94 0.70 -9.54
N VAL A 84 7.89 0.57 -8.22
CA VAL A 84 8.32 1.62 -7.29
C VAL A 84 9.79 1.99 -7.52
N MET A 85 10.09 3.29 -7.42
CA MET A 85 11.45 3.82 -7.55
C MET A 85 12.36 3.29 -6.43
N ASP A 86 13.63 3.07 -6.76
CA ASP A 86 14.63 2.58 -5.79
C ASP A 86 14.70 3.46 -4.53
N ALA A 87 14.61 4.78 -4.70
CA ALA A 87 14.61 5.76 -3.61
C ALA A 87 13.46 5.61 -2.61
N ASP A 88 12.37 4.95 -3.01
CA ASP A 88 11.17 4.79 -2.19
C ASP A 88 11.01 3.38 -1.62
N ALA A 89 11.64 2.37 -2.21
CA ALA A 89 11.39 0.97 -1.90
C ALA A 89 11.55 0.64 -0.41
N ILE A 90 12.66 1.04 0.21
CA ILE A 90 12.95 0.78 1.64
C ILE A 90 12.00 1.57 2.55
N ARG A 91 11.67 2.81 2.19
CA ARG A 91 10.71 3.62 2.94
C ARG A 91 9.32 3.01 2.88
N PHE A 92 8.91 2.48 1.73
CA PHE A 92 7.61 1.84 1.55
C PHE A 92 7.52 0.50 2.26
N LEU A 93 8.62 -0.27 2.38
CA LEU A 93 8.64 -1.45 3.26
C LEU A 93 8.25 -1.08 4.70
N LYS A 94 8.78 0.03 5.23
CA LYS A 94 8.48 0.50 6.60
C LYS A 94 7.02 0.97 6.77
N ILE A 95 6.36 1.39 5.69
CA ILE A 95 5.02 1.99 5.74
C ILE A 95 3.92 0.94 5.47
N PHE A 96 4.17 0.00 4.55
CA PHE A 96 3.13 -0.86 3.99
C PHE A 96 3.27 -2.34 4.35
N THR A 97 4.29 -2.72 5.11
CA THR A 97 4.51 -4.12 5.50
C THR A 97 4.57 -4.28 7.02
N PHE A 98 4.44 -5.52 7.48
CA PHE A 98 4.60 -5.89 8.89
C PHE A 98 6.01 -6.42 9.21
N LEU A 99 6.97 -6.23 8.31
CA LEU A 99 8.37 -6.61 8.54
C LEU A 99 8.95 -5.78 9.70
N SER A 100 9.79 -6.42 10.51
CA SER A 100 10.56 -5.73 11.54
C SER A 100 11.57 -4.77 10.92
N LEU A 101 12.00 -3.78 11.70
CA LEU A 101 13.03 -2.83 11.25
C LEU A 101 14.36 -3.53 10.94
N ASP A 102 14.68 -4.60 11.66
CA ASP A 102 15.90 -5.40 11.44
C ASP A 102 15.82 -6.16 10.10
N GLU A 103 14.67 -6.79 9.78
CA GLU A 103 14.45 -7.42 8.47
C GLU A 103 14.56 -6.41 7.34
N ILE A 104 13.99 -5.21 7.52
CA ILE A 104 14.06 -4.13 6.52
C ILE A 104 15.51 -3.65 6.34
N GLU A 105 16.30 -3.60 7.40
CA GLU A 105 17.70 -3.21 7.33
C GLU A 105 18.56 -4.24 6.58
N ASP A 106 18.34 -5.53 6.82
CA ASP A 106 18.97 -6.61 6.06
C ASP A 106 18.62 -6.54 4.56
N ILE A 107 17.36 -6.24 4.25
CA ILE A 107 16.90 -6.03 2.88
C ILE A 107 17.58 -4.81 2.26
N ARG A 108 17.70 -3.70 3.00
CA ARG A 108 18.37 -2.47 2.55
C ARG A 108 19.81 -2.75 2.15
N VAL A 109 20.59 -3.42 2.99
CA VAL A 109 22.01 -3.74 2.72
C VAL A 109 22.15 -4.56 1.43
N LYS A 110 21.33 -5.59 1.25
CA LYS A 110 21.36 -6.43 0.04
C LYS A 110 20.90 -5.67 -1.20
N PHE A 111 19.85 -4.87 -1.07
CA PHE A 111 19.32 -4.05 -2.15
C PHE A 111 20.33 -3.01 -2.63
N GLU A 112 21.02 -2.32 -1.72
CA GLU A 112 22.04 -1.33 -2.08
C GLU A 112 23.26 -1.96 -2.77
N ALA A 113 23.60 -3.20 -2.42
CA ALA A 113 24.68 -3.94 -3.08
C ALA A 113 24.32 -4.34 -4.53
N ALA A 114 23.03 -4.60 -4.81
CA ALA A 114 22.56 -5.05 -6.12
C ALA A 114 21.17 -4.47 -6.48
N PRO A 115 21.04 -3.16 -6.71
CA PRO A 115 19.74 -2.51 -6.91
C PRO A 115 19.02 -3.00 -8.17
N HIS A 116 19.78 -3.37 -9.20
CA HIS A 116 19.28 -3.92 -10.46
C HIS A 116 18.48 -5.23 -10.29
N GLU A 117 18.68 -5.97 -9.19
CA GLU A 117 17.89 -7.18 -8.90
C GLU A 117 16.47 -6.87 -8.39
N ARG A 118 16.22 -5.61 -8.02
CA ARG A 118 14.94 -5.11 -7.50
C ARG A 118 14.44 -5.86 -6.27
N LEU A 119 15.36 -6.29 -5.40
CA LEU A 119 15.05 -7.11 -4.22
C LEU A 119 13.98 -6.45 -3.34
N ALA A 120 14.17 -5.18 -2.99
CA ALA A 120 13.25 -4.45 -2.11
C ALA A 120 11.85 -4.33 -2.72
N GLN A 121 11.73 -4.04 -4.02
CA GLN A 121 10.45 -3.96 -4.70
C GLN A 121 9.74 -5.32 -4.81
N LYS A 122 10.49 -6.40 -5.07
CA LYS A 122 9.93 -7.76 -5.10
C LYS A 122 9.36 -8.16 -3.74
N ILE A 123 10.07 -7.85 -2.65
CA ILE A 123 9.59 -8.11 -1.29
C ILE A 123 8.38 -7.25 -0.97
N LEU A 124 8.43 -5.94 -1.27
CA LEU A 124 7.31 -5.03 -1.07
C LEU A 124 6.06 -5.50 -1.81
N ALA A 125 6.18 -5.88 -3.09
CA ALA A 125 5.08 -6.38 -3.89
C ALA A 125 4.52 -7.70 -3.33
N LYS A 126 5.39 -8.60 -2.87
CA LYS A 126 4.98 -9.84 -2.21
C LYS A 126 4.16 -9.56 -0.95
N GLU A 127 4.72 -8.80 -0.01
CA GLU A 127 4.09 -8.54 1.29
C GLU A 127 2.73 -7.85 1.12
N VAL A 128 2.65 -6.82 0.26
CA VAL A 128 1.39 -6.08 0.07
C VAL A 128 0.34 -6.92 -0.67
N VAL A 129 0.71 -7.59 -1.76
CA VAL A 129 -0.27 -8.40 -2.53
C VAL A 129 -0.75 -9.60 -1.71
N THR A 130 0.14 -10.27 -0.98
CA THR A 130 -0.24 -11.37 -0.08
C THR A 130 -1.15 -10.87 1.04
N PHE A 131 -0.90 -9.68 1.60
CA PHE A 131 -1.77 -9.11 2.64
C PHE A 131 -3.17 -8.75 2.12
N VAL A 132 -3.27 -8.17 0.93
CA VAL A 132 -4.56 -7.69 0.39
C VAL A 132 -5.36 -8.81 -0.30
N HIS A 133 -4.70 -9.66 -1.09
CA HIS A 133 -5.35 -10.63 -1.97
C HIS A 133 -5.01 -12.09 -1.65
N GLY A 134 -4.12 -12.34 -0.69
CA GLY A 134 -3.70 -13.68 -0.29
C GLY A 134 -2.55 -14.26 -1.13
N GLN A 135 -1.96 -15.32 -0.58
CA GLN A 135 -0.75 -15.95 -1.13
C GLN A 135 -0.94 -16.53 -2.54
N THR A 136 -2.10 -17.13 -2.81
CA THR A 136 -2.42 -17.72 -4.13
C THR A 136 -2.44 -16.65 -5.21
N ALA A 137 -3.07 -15.51 -4.94
CA ALA A 137 -3.15 -14.41 -5.89
C ALA A 137 -1.78 -13.79 -6.18
N TYR A 138 -0.91 -13.70 -5.17
CA TYR A 138 0.48 -13.30 -5.37
C TYR A 138 1.24 -14.28 -6.29
N GLN A 139 1.10 -15.59 -6.08
CA GLN A 139 1.77 -16.60 -6.91
C GLN A 139 1.28 -16.54 -8.36
N GLU A 140 -0.03 -16.35 -8.57
CA GLU A 140 -0.60 -16.12 -9.91
C GLU A 140 -0.02 -14.86 -10.55
N ALA A 141 0.07 -13.74 -9.82
CA ALA A 141 0.65 -12.50 -10.33
C ALA A 141 2.13 -12.63 -10.73
N VAL A 142 2.93 -13.35 -9.93
CA VAL A 142 4.33 -13.66 -10.25
C VAL A 142 4.40 -14.53 -11.51
N LYS A 143 3.61 -15.60 -11.58
CA LYS A 143 3.55 -16.48 -12.75
C LYS A 143 3.21 -15.71 -14.02
N ILE A 144 2.17 -14.86 -13.99
CA ILE A 144 1.80 -14.02 -15.14
C ILE A 144 2.98 -13.14 -15.55
N THR A 145 3.62 -12.48 -14.58
CA THR A 145 4.77 -11.61 -14.85
C THR A 145 5.92 -12.36 -15.51
N GLU A 146 6.30 -13.53 -15.00
CA GLU A 146 7.39 -14.34 -15.52
C GLU A 146 7.12 -14.86 -16.93
N GLN A 147 5.90 -15.38 -17.18
CA GLN A 147 5.55 -15.93 -18.50
C GLN A 147 5.45 -14.84 -19.57
N LEU A 148 4.95 -13.65 -19.22
CA LEU A 148 4.91 -12.51 -20.14
C LEU A 148 6.32 -12.03 -20.49
N PHE A 149 7.20 -11.87 -19.49
CA PHE A 149 8.60 -11.47 -19.73
C PHE A 149 9.39 -12.50 -20.56
N ALA A 150 9.11 -13.78 -20.37
CA ALA A 150 9.76 -14.86 -21.12
C ALA A 150 9.18 -15.07 -22.54
N GLY A 151 8.13 -14.33 -22.92
CA GLY A 151 7.45 -14.50 -24.21
C GLY A 151 6.63 -15.80 -24.32
N HIS A 152 6.39 -16.48 -23.20
CA HIS A 152 5.67 -17.75 -23.13
C HIS A 152 4.15 -17.55 -23.00
N ILE A 153 3.56 -16.81 -23.93
CA ILE A 153 2.13 -16.44 -23.89
C ILE A 153 1.21 -17.68 -23.91
N LYS A 154 1.65 -18.79 -24.53
CA LYS A 154 0.87 -20.03 -24.67
C LYS A 154 0.69 -20.83 -23.38
N SER A 155 1.49 -20.59 -22.33
CA SER A 155 1.38 -21.30 -21.05
C SER A 155 0.38 -20.64 -20.09
N LEU A 156 -0.16 -19.47 -20.45
CA LEU A 156 -1.15 -18.73 -19.69
C LEU A 156 -2.57 -19.13 -20.07
N SER A 157 -3.44 -19.28 -19.07
CA SER A 157 -4.88 -19.42 -19.25
C SER A 157 -5.50 -18.14 -19.82
N ALA A 158 -6.70 -18.24 -20.39
CA ALA A 158 -7.43 -17.08 -20.91
C ALA A 158 -7.64 -15.98 -19.86
N LYS A 159 -7.85 -16.37 -18.59
CA LYS A 159 -7.99 -15.45 -17.46
C LYS A 159 -6.69 -14.70 -17.18
N GLU A 160 -5.57 -15.42 -17.12
CA GLU A 160 -4.23 -14.87 -16.90
C GLU A 160 -3.79 -13.93 -18.04
N LEU A 161 -4.08 -14.30 -19.30
CA LEU A 161 -3.82 -13.44 -20.46
C LEU A 161 -4.61 -12.14 -20.42
N LYS A 162 -5.89 -12.21 -20.04
CA LYS A 162 -6.74 -11.02 -19.91
C LYS A 162 -6.21 -10.05 -18.86
N GLN A 163 -5.70 -10.57 -17.74
CA GLN A 163 -5.07 -9.75 -16.70
C GLN A 163 -3.71 -9.19 -17.15
N GLY A 164 -2.89 -10.02 -17.80
CA GLY A 164 -1.57 -9.63 -18.28
C GLY A 164 -1.57 -8.53 -19.34
N LEU A 165 -2.59 -8.53 -20.20
CA LEU A 165 -2.73 -7.62 -21.34
C LEU A 165 -3.63 -6.41 -21.06
N SER A 166 -4.22 -6.28 -19.86
CA SER A 166 -5.17 -5.20 -19.55
C SER A 166 -4.58 -3.80 -19.73
N ASN A 167 -3.26 -3.65 -19.55
CA ASN A 167 -2.53 -2.39 -19.66
C ASN A 167 -1.59 -2.30 -20.88
N VAL A 168 -1.68 -3.26 -21.80
CA VAL A 168 -0.94 -3.17 -23.07
C VAL A 168 -1.78 -2.35 -24.05
N PRO A 169 -1.23 -1.30 -24.70
CA PRO A 169 -1.97 -0.52 -25.69
C PRO A 169 -2.47 -1.43 -26.81
N ASN A 170 -3.79 -1.48 -27.01
CA ASN A 170 -4.38 -2.11 -28.18
C ASN A 170 -4.38 -1.08 -29.32
N TYR A 171 -3.62 -1.37 -30.38
CA TYR A 171 -3.62 -0.63 -31.64
C TYR A 171 -4.57 -1.28 -32.65
#